data_AF-A0A645BSY2-F1
#
_entry.id   AF-A0A645BSY2-F1
#
_cell.length_a   1.000
_cell.length_b   1.000
_cell.length_c   1.000
_cell.angle_alpha   90.00
_cell.angle_beta   90.00
_cell.angle_gamma   90.00
#
_symmetry.space_group_name_H-M   'P 1'
#
loop_
_entity.id
_entity.type
_entity.pdbx_description
1 polymer ?
#
loop_
_entity_poly.entity_id
_entity_poly.type
_entity_poly.pdbx_seq_one_letter_code
_entity_poly.pdbx_strand_id
1 'polypeptide(L)'
;MACIYINIEEVRKCFPNEHKLLSILSEWDIGDEFNPHMTLSHYIPCTLEFFNNRFTQLEENYHSIIFDSVWLQNPINELLSRNADSETIIKYCSSLAEMLKKFSLYCIHLKRDSADKTIKFATYAKGEEWTARVTELFTKTPYGITHKLEGFNGLIKYFSERAKIEEEILSCRIIKCLQYTVDESNWDKVKELIWQDLKDSRII
;
A
#
# COMPACT_ATOMS: atom_id res chain seq x y z
N MET A 1 -2.53 26.65 -7.36
CA MET A 1 -3.06 25.28 -7.29
C MET A 1 -2.68 24.74 -5.92
N ALA A 2 -3.64 24.40 -5.08
CA ALA A 2 -3.36 23.84 -3.75
C ALA A 2 -3.30 22.31 -3.88
N CYS A 3 -2.11 21.74 -3.70
CA CYS A 3 -1.90 20.30 -3.57
C CYS A 3 -1.75 20.02 -2.08
N ILE A 4 -2.57 19.12 -1.54
CA ILE A 4 -2.46 18.70 -0.14
C ILE A 4 -1.97 17.25 -0.13
N TYR A 5 -0.85 17.06 0.57
CA TYR A 5 -0.42 15.73 0.99
C TYR A 5 -1.24 15.36 2.21
N ILE A 6 -2.13 14.38 2.08
CA ILE A 6 -2.92 13.91 3.21
C ILE A 6 -2.17 12.72 3.81
N ASN A 7 -1.44 12.95 4.91
CA ASN A 7 -0.93 11.87 5.73
C ASN A 7 -2.07 11.24 6.53
N ILE A 8 -2.01 9.92 6.77
CA ILE A 8 -2.95 9.19 7.65
C ILE A 8 -3.16 9.88 9.01
N GLU A 9 -2.13 10.55 9.56
CA GLU A 9 -2.22 11.28 10.84
C GLU A 9 -3.07 12.56 10.77
N GLU A 10 -3.12 13.23 9.62
CA GLU A 10 -3.95 14.43 9.44
C GLU A 10 -5.43 14.04 9.24
N VAL A 11 -5.69 12.89 8.62
CA VAL A 11 -7.04 12.30 8.54
C VAL A 11 -7.60 11.99 9.94
N ARG A 12 -6.75 11.53 10.87
CA ARG A 12 -7.15 11.18 12.25
C ARG A 12 -7.68 12.36 13.06
N LYS A 13 -7.14 13.57 12.85
CA LYS A 13 -7.52 14.76 13.63
C LYS A 13 -8.89 15.34 13.27
N CYS A 14 -9.44 14.98 12.11
CA CYS A 14 -10.71 15.52 11.64
C CYS A 14 -11.95 14.82 12.24
N PHE A 15 -11.82 13.69 12.95
CA PHE A 15 -12.97 12.88 13.35
C PHE A 15 -12.85 12.24 14.75
N PRO A 16 -12.99 13.01 15.84
CA PRO A 16 -12.82 12.51 17.20
C PRO A 16 -13.98 11.63 17.75
N ASN A 17 -15.08 11.38 17.02
CA ASN A 17 -16.33 10.87 17.63
C ASN A 17 -17.04 9.68 16.94
N GLU A 18 -16.46 8.98 15.97
CA GLU A 18 -17.12 7.82 15.30
C GLU A 18 -16.49 6.48 15.74
N HIS A 19 -16.59 6.18 17.03
CA HIS A 19 -15.79 5.18 17.76
C HIS A 19 -16.08 3.68 17.50
N LYS A 20 -16.92 3.27 16.53
CA LYS A 20 -17.27 1.84 16.40
C LYS A 20 -16.96 1.17 15.06
N LEU A 21 -16.92 1.93 13.97
CA LEU A 21 -16.44 1.45 12.67
C LEU A 21 -15.04 2.01 12.37
N LEU A 22 -14.74 3.24 12.84
CA LEU A 22 -13.40 3.80 12.74
C LEU A 22 -12.43 3.09 13.68
N SER A 23 -12.80 2.63 14.87
CA SER A 23 -11.87 1.85 15.71
C SER A 23 -11.46 0.50 15.10
N ILE A 24 -12.18 0.03 14.08
CA ILE A 24 -11.93 -1.23 13.35
C ILE A 24 -11.16 -0.95 12.05
N LEU A 25 -11.10 0.31 11.58
CA LEU A 25 -10.46 0.72 10.32
C LEU A 25 -9.46 1.89 10.49
N SER A 26 -9.22 2.38 11.72
CA SER A 26 -8.34 3.52 12.03
C SER A 26 -6.86 3.13 12.14
N GLU A 27 -6.58 1.84 12.02
CA GLU A 27 -5.25 1.27 12.10
C GLU A 27 -5.00 0.49 10.80
N TRP A 28 -4.84 1.20 9.68
CA TRP A 28 -4.23 0.63 8.46
C TRP A 28 -2.71 0.48 8.66
N ASP A 29 -2.34 -0.16 9.76
CA ASP A 29 -1.07 -0.83 9.95
C ASP A 29 -1.40 -2.32 10.16
N ILE A 30 -0.51 -3.17 9.69
CA ILE A 30 -0.63 -4.63 9.74
C ILE A 30 -0.91 -5.03 11.20
N GLY A 31 -1.99 -5.77 11.46
CA GLY A 31 -2.42 -6.16 12.80
C GLY A 31 -3.78 -6.85 12.88
N ASP A 32 -4.74 -6.50 12.01
CA ASP A 32 -6.06 -7.14 12.00
C ASP A 32 -6.06 -8.53 11.36
N GLU A 33 -4.98 -8.96 10.70
CA GLU A 33 -4.84 -10.33 10.20
C GLU A 33 -4.74 -11.37 11.31
N PHE A 34 -4.41 -10.93 12.54
CA PHE A 34 -4.44 -11.77 13.72
C PHE A 34 -5.84 -11.86 14.34
N ASN A 35 -6.80 -11.06 13.87
CA ASN A 35 -8.18 -11.13 14.34
C ASN A 35 -8.88 -12.36 13.72
N PRO A 36 -9.18 -13.41 14.51
CA PRO A 36 -9.76 -14.64 13.98
C PRO A 36 -11.19 -14.46 13.47
N HIS A 37 -11.85 -13.35 13.80
CA HIS A 37 -13.19 -13.01 13.33
C HIS A 37 -13.19 -12.24 12.01
N MET A 38 -12.04 -11.70 11.58
CA MET A 38 -11.90 -10.91 10.36
C MET A 38 -11.33 -11.76 9.22
N THR A 39 -12.19 -12.54 8.57
CA THR A 39 -11.82 -13.31 7.36
C THR A 39 -11.75 -12.42 6.12
N LEU A 40 -11.15 -12.91 5.03
CA LEU A 40 -11.13 -12.22 3.73
C LEU A 40 -12.54 -11.85 3.22
N SER A 41 -13.55 -12.68 3.49
CA SER A 41 -14.94 -12.43 3.08
C SER A 41 -15.59 -11.28 3.86
N HIS A 42 -15.06 -10.92 5.03
CA HIS A 42 -15.48 -9.73 5.78
C HIS A 42 -14.62 -8.52 5.37
N TYR A 43 -13.31 -8.70 5.35
CA TYR A 43 -12.35 -7.63 5.10
C TYR A 43 -12.57 -6.93 3.75
N ILE A 44 -12.60 -7.70 2.65
CA ILE A 44 -12.69 -7.16 1.29
C ILE A 44 -13.90 -6.23 1.07
N PRO A 45 -15.16 -6.65 1.35
CA PRO A 45 -16.30 -5.77 1.14
C PRO A 45 -16.27 -4.55 2.07
N CYS A 46 -15.85 -4.72 3.34
CA CYS A 46 -15.77 -3.61 4.29
C CYS A 46 -14.75 -2.54 3.86
N THR A 47 -13.58 -2.93 3.36
CA THR A 47 -12.57 -1.96 2.93
C THR A 47 -12.93 -1.27 1.62
N LEU A 48 -13.58 -1.98 0.68
CA LEU A 48 -14.10 -1.35 -0.53
C LEU A 48 -15.19 -0.32 -0.21
N GLU A 49 -16.12 -0.65 0.69
CA GLU A 49 -17.15 0.28 1.15
C GLU A 49 -16.54 1.50 1.86
N PHE A 50 -15.56 1.27 2.74
CA PHE A 50 -14.82 2.34 3.41
C PHE A 50 -14.20 3.32 2.41
N PHE A 51 -13.45 2.81 1.42
CA PHE A 51 -12.85 3.66 0.40
C PHE A 51 -13.91 4.38 -0.44
N ASN A 52 -14.97 3.70 -0.87
CA ASN A 52 -16.05 4.32 -1.63
C ASN A 52 -16.62 5.56 -0.90
N ASN A 53 -16.90 5.40 0.39
CA ASN A 53 -17.45 6.47 1.23
C ASN A 53 -16.44 7.61 1.39
N ARG A 54 -15.16 7.29 1.64
CA ARG A 54 -14.10 8.30 1.81
C ARG A 54 -13.84 9.11 0.54
N PHE A 55 -13.71 8.46 -0.61
CA PHE A 55 -13.44 9.15 -1.87
C PHE A 55 -14.62 9.99 -2.35
N THR A 56 -15.86 9.56 -2.08
CA THR A 56 -17.06 10.36 -2.39
C THR A 56 -17.10 11.66 -1.59
N GLN A 57 -16.70 11.66 -0.32
CA GLN A 57 -16.64 12.88 0.51
C GLN A 57 -15.54 13.87 0.05
N LEU A 58 -14.51 13.39 -0.64
CA LEU A 58 -13.40 14.23 -1.12
C LEU A 58 -13.73 14.97 -2.42
N GLU A 59 -14.76 14.55 -3.16
CA GLU A 59 -15.21 15.19 -4.41
C GLU A 59 -15.58 16.66 -4.24
N GLU A 60 -15.96 17.08 -3.03
CA GLU A 60 -16.55 18.40 -2.80
C GLU A 60 -15.51 19.51 -2.58
N ASN A 61 -14.22 19.19 -2.36
CA ASN A 61 -13.30 20.14 -1.71
C ASN A 61 -11.95 20.41 -2.38
N TYR A 62 -11.50 19.59 -3.36
CA TYR A 62 -10.11 19.69 -3.86
C TYR A 62 -9.95 19.44 -5.36
N HIS A 63 -8.97 20.11 -5.98
CA HIS A 63 -8.61 19.93 -7.39
C HIS A 63 -7.66 18.74 -7.64
N SER A 64 -6.81 18.37 -6.67
CA SER A 64 -5.87 17.24 -6.77
C SER A 64 -5.49 16.74 -5.37
N ILE A 65 -5.39 15.43 -5.18
CA ILE A 65 -5.08 14.78 -3.90
C ILE A 65 -4.02 13.70 -4.12
N ILE A 66 -3.01 13.66 -3.25
CA ILE A 66 -1.99 12.61 -3.25
C ILE A 66 -2.27 11.66 -2.08
N PHE A 67 -2.38 10.37 -2.40
CA PHE A 67 -2.50 9.30 -1.42
C PHE A 67 -1.23 8.45 -1.42
N ASP A 68 -0.74 8.11 -0.24
CA ASP A 68 0.37 7.18 -0.06
C ASP A 68 -0.16 5.75 0.13
N SER A 69 0.37 4.80 -0.64
CA SER A 69 0.22 3.35 -0.43
C SER A 69 -1.21 2.77 -0.48
N VAL A 70 -2.22 3.58 -0.83
CA VAL A 70 -3.66 3.21 -0.79
C VAL A 70 -4.06 2.12 -1.79
N TRP A 71 -3.42 2.05 -2.96
CA TRP A 71 -3.83 1.13 -4.03
C TRP A 71 -3.03 -0.18 -4.10
N LEU A 72 -1.70 -0.11 -3.92
CA LEU A 72 -0.80 -1.27 -4.08
C LEU A 72 -0.29 -1.75 -2.73
N GLN A 73 0.69 -1.06 -2.15
CA GLN A 73 1.47 -1.57 -1.02
C GLN A 73 0.60 -2.04 0.16
N ASN A 74 -0.31 -1.19 0.67
CA ASN A 74 -1.09 -1.55 1.85
C ASN A 74 -2.14 -2.64 1.54
N PRO A 75 -2.98 -2.52 0.49
CA PRO A 75 -3.87 -3.59 0.08
C PRO A 75 -3.19 -4.95 -0.10
N ILE A 76 -2.05 -4.98 -0.78
CA ILE A 76 -1.34 -6.23 -1.06
C ILE A 76 -0.79 -6.80 0.26
N ASN A 77 -0.16 -5.99 1.11
CA ASN A 77 0.33 -6.47 2.42
C ASN A 77 -0.81 -7.04 3.27
N GLU A 78 -1.94 -6.35 3.36
CA GLU A 78 -3.10 -6.75 4.18
C GLU A 78 -3.75 -8.05 3.71
N LEU A 79 -3.90 -8.22 2.41
CA LEU A 79 -4.50 -9.43 1.86
C LEU A 79 -3.49 -10.58 1.85
N LEU A 80 -2.24 -10.31 1.51
CA LEU A 80 -1.18 -11.30 1.52
C LEU A 80 -0.90 -11.79 2.93
N SER A 81 -0.84 -10.94 3.97
CA SER A 81 -0.65 -11.37 5.36
C SER A 81 -1.75 -12.35 5.80
N ARG A 82 -3.00 -12.11 5.38
CA ARG A 82 -4.17 -13.00 5.58
C ARG A 82 -4.17 -14.25 4.70
N ASN A 83 -3.09 -14.50 3.96
CA ASN A 83 -2.92 -15.64 3.07
C ASN A 83 -3.94 -15.69 1.91
N ALA A 84 -4.34 -14.53 1.38
CA ALA A 84 -5.05 -14.46 0.12
C ALA A 84 -4.13 -14.89 -1.04
N ASP A 85 -4.70 -15.55 -2.04
CA ASP A 85 -3.98 -15.85 -3.29
C ASP A 85 -3.84 -14.59 -4.18
N SER A 86 -2.90 -14.67 -5.14
CA SER A 86 -2.62 -13.55 -6.05
C SER A 86 -3.85 -13.12 -6.86
N GLU A 87 -4.68 -14.07 -7.30
CA GLU A 87 -5.91 -13.78 -8.05
C GLU A 87 -6.88 -12.90 -7.23
N THR A 88 -7.09 -13.24 -5.95
CA THR A 88 -7.91 -12.47 -5.03
C THR A 88 -7.36 -11.08 -4.81
N ILE A 89 -6.04 -10.96 -4.63
CA ILE A 89 -5.36 -9.66 -4.43
C ILE A 89 -5.48 -8.78 -5.67
N ILE A 90 -5.23 -9.35 -6.86
CA ILE A 90 -5.35 -8.65 -8.14
C ILE A 90 -6.79 -8.19 -8.35
N LYS A 91 -7.78 -9.06 -8.10
CA LYS A 91 -9.20 -8.72 -8.21
C LYS A 91 -9.59 -7.61 -7.25
N TYR A 92 -9.09 -7.62 -6.02
CA TYR A 92 -9.32 -6.55 -5.05
C TYR A 92 -8.77 -5.21 -5.54
N CYS A 93 -7.49 -5.16 -5.93
CA CYS A 93 -6.84 -3.94 -6.39
C CYS A 93 -7.47 -3.41 -7.69
N SER A 94 -7.93 -4.31 -8.56
CA SER A 94 -8.70 -3.98 -9.77
C SER A 94 -10.05 -3.37 -9.43
N SER A 95 -10.76 -3.95 -8.46
CA SER A 95 -12.07 -3.45 -8.00
C SER A 95 -11.95 -2.07 -7.37
N LEU A 96 -10.91 -1.85 -6.57
CA LEU A 96 -10.58 -0.55 -5.98
C LEU A 96 -10.28 0.50 -7.07
N ALA A 97 -9.48 0.15 -8.07
CA ALA A 97 -9.19 1.04 -9.19
C ALA A 97 -10.44 1.38 -10.02
N GLU A 98 -11.26 0.39 -10.34
CA GLU A 98 -12.50 0.58 -11.11
C GLU A 98 -13.52 1.45 -10.38
N MET A 99 -13.65 1.27 -9.06
CA MET A 99 -14.50 2.13 -8.22
C MET A 99 -14.06 3.59 -8.27
N LEU A 100 -12.75 3.82 -8.37
CA LEU A 100 -12.15 5.14 -8.38
C LEU A 100 -11.91 5.70 -9.78
N LYS A 101 -12.30 5.02 -10.86
CA LYS A 101 -12.00 5.44 -12.24
C LYS A 101 -12.60 6.79 -12.65
N LYS A 102 -13.63 7.25 -11.93
CA LYS A 102 -14.21 8.58 -12.13
C LYS A 102 -13.23 9.69 -11.76
N PHE A 103 -12.31 9.40 -10.84
CA PHE A 103 -11.17 10.25 -10.54
C PHE A 103 -10.10 9.97 -11.59
N SER A 104 -9.47 10.99 -12.15
CA SER A 104 -8.34 10.80 -13.06
C SER A 104 -7.14 10.25 -12.29
N LEU A 105 -7.11 8.93 -12.08
CA LEU A 105 -6.12 8.26 -11.24
C LEU A 105 -4.76 8.17 -11.92
N TYR A 106 -3.73 8.47 -11.14
CA TYR A 106 -2.34 8.30 -11.53
C TYR A 106 -1.59 7.61 -10.38
N CYS A 107 -0.80 6.60 -10.73
CA CYS A 107 0.08 5.91 -9.79
C CYS A 107 1.53 6.34 -10.04
N ILE A 108 2.22 6.77 -8.98
CA ILE A 108 3.68 6.92 -8.99
C ILE A 108 4.23 5.71 -8.25
N HIS A 109 4.88 4.81 -8.96
CA HIS A 109 5.42 3.57 -8.40
C HIS A 109 6.94 3.69 -8.25
N LEU A 110 7.40 3.68 -7.00
CA LEU A 110 8.81 3.70 -6.66
C LEU A 110 9.25 2.28 -6.31
N LYS A 111 10.08 1.68 -7.16
CA LYS A 111 10.59 0.32 -6.97
C LYS A 111 12.09 0.30 -6.74
N ARG A 112 12.56 -0.79 -6.14
CA ARG A 112 13.97 -1.13 -5.97
C ARG A 112 14.25 -2.42 -6.73
N ASP A 113 15.51 -2.65 -7.11
CA ASP A 113 15.88 -3.81 -7.95
C ASP A 113 15.45 -5.17 -7.39
N SER A 114 15.46 -5.31 -6.06
CA SER A 114 15.07 -6.55 -5.40
C SER A 114 14.63 -6.33 -3.97
N ALA A 115 13.79 -7.25 -3.47
CA ALA A 115 13.41 -7.30 -2.07
C ALA A 115 14.64 -7.44 -1.15
N ASP A 116 15.64 -8.25 -1.54
CA ASP A 116 16.87 -8.43 -0.78
C ASP A 116 17.61 -7.10 -0.55
N LYS A 117 17.87 -6.33 -1.61
CA LYS A 117 18.53 -5.01 -1.49
C LYS A 117 17.68 -4.06 -0.66
N THR A 118 16.36 -4.08 -0.87
CA THR A 118 15.41 -3.21 -0.16
C THR A 118 15.41 -3.45 1.34
N ILE A 119 15.34 -4.71 1.76
CA ILE A 119 15.26 -5.08 3.17
C ILE A 119 16.62 -4.93 3.86
N LYS A 120 17.73 -5.17 3.16
CA LYS A 120 19.08 -4.85 3.67
C LYS A 120 19.24 -3.35 3.91
N PHE A 121 18.84 -2.52 2.95
CA PHE A 121 18.86 -1.07 3.12
C PHE A 121 17.97 -0.62 4.28
N ALA A 122 16.74 -1.12 4.36
CA ALA A 122 15.81 -0.78 5.43
C ALA A 122 16.37 -1.18 6.81
N THR A 123 17.03 -2.34 6.91
CA THR A 123 17.71 -2.80 8.13
C THR A 123 18.85 -1.87 8.51
N TYR A 124 19.69 -1.47 7.55
CA TYR A 124 20.76 -0.50 7.79
C TYR A 124 20.21 0.87 8.26
N ALA A 125 19.15 1.37 7.61
CA ALA A 125 18.60 2.69 7.89
C ALA A 125 17.77 2.76 9.18
N LYS A 126 17.06 1.68 9.53
CA LYS A 126 16.12 1.64 10.66
C LYS A 126 16.62 0.87 11.89
N GLY A 127 17.72 0.13 11.76
CA GLY A 127 18.34 -0.61 12.85
C GLY A 127 17.71 -1.98 13.14
N GLU A 128 18.40 -2.74 14.00
CA GLU A 128 18.07 -4.14 14.30
C GLU A 128 16.72 -4.30 15.00
N GLU A 129 16.32 -3.36 15.85
CA GLU A 129 15.02 -3.40 16.55
C GLU A 129 13.85 -3.38 15.55
N TRP A 130 13.93 -2.48 14.56
CA TRP A 130 12.93 -2.43 13.49
C TRP A 130 12.91 -3.73 12.69
N THR A 131 14.09 -4.26 12.34
CA THR A 131 14.20 -5.51 11.58
C THR A 131 13.64 -6.70 12.35
N ALA A 132 13.90 -6.81 13.65
CA ALA A 132 13.36 -7.86 14.50
C ALA A 132 11.83 -7.78 14.55
N ARG A 133 11.28 -6.59 14.82
CA ARG A 133 9.83 -6.36 14.87
C ARG A 133 9.13 -6.74 13.56
N VAL A 134 9.67 -6.28 12.43
CA VAL A 134 9.06 -6.53 11.11
C VAL A 134 9.22 -7.98 10.68
N THR A 135 10.36 -8.61 10.99
CA THR A 135 10.55 -10.05 10.75
C THR A 135 9.52 -10.86 11.53
N GLU A 136 9.39 -10.58 12.83
CA GLU A 136 8.42 -11.25 13.70
C GLU A 136 6.98 -11.07 13.20
N LEU A 137 6.61 -9.83 12.85
CA LEU A 137 5.29 -9.50 12.32
C LEU A 137 4.93 -10.41 11.14
N PHE A 138 5.71 -10.36 10.05
CA PHE A 138 5.36 -11.06 8.82
C PHE A 138 5.50 -12.57 8.90
N THR A 139 6.47 -13.08 9.65
CA THR A 139 6.66 -14.54 9.81
C THR A 139 5.54 -15.18 10.62
N LYS A 140 4.86 -14.41 11.49
CA LYS A 140 3.73 -14.89 12.29
C LYS A 140 2.36 -14.70 11.64
N THR A 141 2.26 -13.95 10.54
CA THR A 141 1.00 -13.83 9.79
C THR A 141 0.51 -15.20 9.29
N PRO A 142 -0.80 -15.37 9.00
CA PRO A 142 -1.33 -16.57 8.36
C PRO A 142 -0.51 -17.02 7.14
N TYR A 143 -0.08 -16.09 6.29
CA TYR A 143 0.78 -16.41 5.15
C TYR A 143 2.17 -16.86 5.57
N GLY A 144 2.78 -16.18 6.53
CA GLY A 144 4.09 -16.53 7.08
C GLY A 144 4.13 -17.96 7.62
N ILE A 145 3.10 -18.35 8.37
CA ILE A 145 2.95 -19.70 8.93
C ILE A 145 2.75 -20.73 7.81
N THR A 146 1.80 -20.50 6.90
CA THR A 146 1.50 -21.42 5.79
C THR A 146 2.72 -21.67 4.90
N HIS A 147 3.52 -20.62 4.65
CA HIS A 147 4.68 -20.68 3.77
C HIS A 147 6.01 -20.93 4.51
N LYS A 148 5.96 -21.22 5.82
CA LYS A 148 7.14 -21.51 6.66
C LYS A 148 8.21 -20.42 6.54
N LEU A 149 7.79 -19.17 6.63
CA LEU A 149 8.69 -18.03 6.62
C LEU A 149 9.40 -17.93 7.96
N GLU A 150 10.73 -17.89 7.94
CA GLU A 150 11.54 -17.84 9.16
C GLU A 150 12.69 -16.83 9.01
N GLY A 151 12.85 -16.01 10.06
CA GLY A 151 13.93 -15.03 10.15
C GLY A 151 14.00 -14.06 8.97
N PHE A 152 15.18 -13.48 8.78
CA PHE A 152 15.43 -12.49 7.74
C PHE A 152 15.17 -13.01 6.31
N ASN A 153 15.48 -14.28 6.06
CA ASN A 153 15.21 -14.91 4.76
C ASN A 153 13.70 -15.07 4.50
N GLY A 154 12.92 -15.39 5.53
CA GLY A 154 11.46 -15.38 5.47
C GLY A 154 10.92 -14.00 5.10
N LEU A 155 11.48 -12.94 5.70
CA LEU A 155 11.09 -11.57 5.38
C LEU A 155 11.39 -11.20 3.91
N ILE A 156 12.57 -11.57 3.40
CA ILE A 156 12.91 -11.35 1.98
C ILE A 156 11.94 -12.10 1.07
N LYS A 157 11.59 -13.36 1.39
CA LYS A 157 10.62 -14.14 0.61
C LYS A 157 9.25 -13.48 0.57
N TYR A 158 8.74 -13.01 1.71
CA TYR A 158 7.48 -12.29 1.79
C TYR A 158 7.45 -11.08 0.83
N PHE A 159 8.45 -10.21 0.94
CA PHE A 159 8.50 -9.01 0.11
C PHE A 159 8.85 -9.29 -1.36
N SER A 160 9.50 -10.41 -1.65
CA SER A 160 9.69 -10.87 -3.03
C SER A 160 8.35 -11.28 -3.65
N GLU A 161 7.49 -11.97 -2.91
CA GLU A 161 6.16 -12.33 -3.40
C GLU A 161 5.27 -11.11 -3.56
N ARG A 162 5.28 -10.20 -2.58
CA ARG A 162 4.58 -8.91 -2.68
C ARG A 162 4.96 -8.15 -3.94
N ALA A 163 6.26 -8.05 -4.24
CA ALA A 163 6.76 -7.36 -5.43
C ALA A 163 6.31 -8.03 -6.75
N LYS A 164 6.20 -9.36 -6.79
CA LYS A 164 5.65 -10.05 -7.98
C LYS A 164 4.18 -9.69 -8.19
N ILE A 165 3.38 -9.72 -7.12
CA ILE A 165 1.96 -9.36 -7.19
C ILE A 165 1.78 -7.89 -7.60
N GLU A 166 2.62 -6.98 -7.09
CA GLU A 166 2.66 -5.58 -7.53
C GLU A 166 2.90 -5.46 -9.05
N GLU A 167 3.90 -6.15 -9.59
CA GLU A 167 4.19 -6.15 -11.03
C GLU A 167 3.07 -6.78 -11.86
N GLU A 168 2.42 -7.84 -11.36
CA GLU A 168 1.24 -8.44 -12.00
C GLU A 168 0.08 -7.44 -12.11
N ILE A 169 -0.25 -6.74 -11.02
CA ILE A 169 -1.30 -5.70 -11.02
C ILE A 169 -0.95 -4.56 -11.99
N LEU A 170 0.29 -4.09 -11.97
CA LEU A 170 0.76 -3.03 -12.86
C LEU A 170 0.71 -3.46 -14.34
N SER A 171 0.95 -4.74 -14.63
CA SER A 171 0.86 -5.30 -15.98
C SER A 171 -0.55 -5.25 -16.56
N CYS A 172 -1.58 -5.25 -15.71
CA CYS A 172 -2.98 -5.11 -16.11
C CYS A 172 -3.33 -3.69 -16.61
N ARG A 173 -2.48 -2.68 -16.33
CA ARG A 173 -2.63 -1.28 -16.80
C ARG A 173 -3.98 -0.62 -16.49
N ILE A 174 -4.57 -0.97 -15.35
CA ILE A 174 -5.88 -0.46 -14.90
C ILE A 174 -5.78 1.04 -14.55
N ILE A 175 -4.67 1.43 -13.91
CA ILE A 175 -4.34 2.84 -13.62
C ILE A 175 -3.08 3.20 -14.41
N LYS A 176 -3.04 4.43 -14.96
CA LYS A 176 -1.83 4.96 -15.59
C LYS A 176 -0.74 5.11 -14.53
N CYS A 177 0.38 4.44 -14.74
CA CYS A 177 1.46 4.36 -13.77
C CYS A 177 2.78 4.89 -14.33
N LEU A 178 3.42 5.79 -13.59
CA LEU A 178 4.79 6.22 -13.80
C LEU A 178 5.69 5.41 -12.86
N GLN A 179 6.61 4.63 -13.41
CA GLN A 179 7.46 3.73 -12.63
C GLN A 179 8.90 4.24 -12.60
N TYR A 180 9.50 4.25 -11.41
CA TYR A 180 10.87 4.69 -11.19
C TYR A 180 11.63 3.69 -10.33
N THR A 181 12.87 3.39 -10.72
CA THR A 181 13.78 2.61 -9.88
C THR A 181 14.58 3.57 -8.98
N VAL A 182 14.44 3.42 -7.66
CA VAL A 182 15.13 4.23 -6.66
C VAL A 182 16.21 3.42 -5.94
N ASP A 183 17.31 4.08 -5.60
CA ASP A 183 18.38 3.57 -4.74
C ASP A 183 18.92 4.71 -3.85
N GLU A 184 19.96 4.42 -3.07
CA GLU A 184 20.55 5.36 -2.12
C GLU A 184 21.25 6.55 -2.80
N SER A 185 21.64 6.40 -4.06
CA SER A 185 22.45 7.36 -4.81
C SER A 185 21.63 8.27 -5.72
N ASN A 186 20.40 7.87 -6.05
CA ASN A 186 19.65 8.48 -7.15
C ASN A 186 18.38 9.25 -6.73
N TRP A 187 18.05 9.30 -5.43
CA TRP A 187 16.79 9.87 -4.95
C TRP A 187 16.54 11.30 -5.43
N ASP A 188 17.53 12.18 -5.35
CA ASP A 188 17.36 13.58 -5.77
C ASP A 188 17.05 13.69 -7.26
N LYS A 189 17.73 12.90 -8.09
CA LYS A 189 17.47 12.82 -9.53
C LYS A 189 16.08 12.26 -9.83
N VAL A 190 15.67 11.18 -9.17
CA VAL A 190 14.35 10.55 -9.40
C VAL A 190 13.22 11.50 -9.01
N LYS A 191 13.37 12.21 -7.89
CA LYS A 191 12.42 13.24 -7.45
C LYS A 191 12.26 14.37 -8.47
N GLU A 192 13.35 14.84 -9.08
CA GLU A 192 13.29 15.82 -10.16
C GLU A 192 12.58 15.26 -11.41
N LEU A 193 12.86 14.01 -11.78
CA LEU A 193 12.20 13.35 -12.90
C LEU A 193 10.68 13.20 -12.69
N ILE A 194 10.27 12.75 -11.50
CA ILE A 194 8.85 12.67 -11.12
C ILE A 194 8.19 14.03 -11.29
N TRP A 195 8.82 15.09 -10.78
CA TRP A 195 8.26 16.44 -10.89
C TRP A 195 8.08 16.90 -12.34
N GLN A 196 9.01 16.59 -13.23
CA GLN A 196 8.87 16.92 -14.65
C GLN A 196 7.78 16.08 -15.33
N ASP A 197 7.76 14.77 -15.10
CA ASP A 197 6.76 13.88 -15.71
C ASP A 197 5.33 14.24 -15.29
N LEU A 198 5.14 14.69 -14.04
CA LEU A 198 3.84 15.16 -13.55
C LEU A 198 3.38 16.43 -14.27
N LYS A 199 4.29 17.38 -14.55
CA LYS A 199 3.99 18.59 -15.34
C LYS A 199 3.69 18.26 -16.79
N ASP A 200 4.52 17.44 -17.42
CA ASP A 200 4.38 17.07 -18.84
C ASP A 200 3.09 16.27 -19.08
N SER A 201 2.70 15.45 -18.11
CA SER A 201 1.44 14.72 -18.12
C SER A 201 0.22 15.57 -17.78
N ARG A 202 0.38 16.86 -17.45
CA ARG A 202 -0.68 17.78 -16.98
C ARG A 202 -1.45 17.22 -15.78
N ILE A 203 -0.76 16.44 -14.94
CA ILE A 203 -1.30 15.92 -13.67
C ILE A 203 -1.26 17.03 -12.62
N ILE A 204 -0.21 17.87 -12.68
CA ILE A 204 -0.03 19.07 -11.87
C ILE A 204 0.31 20.29 -12.74
#